data_AF-A0A2Z4IQN0-F1
#
_entry.id   AF-A0A2Z4IQN0-F1
#
_cell.length_a   1.000
_cell.length_b   1.000
_cell.length_c   1.000
_cell.angle_alpha   90.00
_cell.angle_beta   90.00
_cell.angle_gamma   90.00
#
_symmetry.space_group_name_H-M   'P 1'
#
loop_
_entity.id
_entity.type
_entity.pdbx_description
1 polymer ?
#
loop_
_entity_poly.entity_id
_entity_poly.type
_entity_poly.pdbx_seq_one_letter_code
_entity_poly.pdbx_strand_id
1 'polypeptide(L)'
;MVNNLLQIEKISQKILRIVMAAYWAAASCYAIFGTEAPYLVFSGRLSWSIPSMLTALLLIAHFKSPRLGIAGGGLSALIFIAVTIYCIKALPFNLTIILNYLLLVISSVILLGESIKEMVRERITQPFPKA
;
A
#
# COMPACT_ATOMS: atom_id res chain seq x y z
N MET A 1 -26.07 -4.92 -18.23
CA MET A 1 -25.07 -3.82 -18.25
C MET A 1 -24.45 -3.55 -16.87
N VAL A 2 -25.25 -3.29 -15.83
CA VAL A 2 -24.74 -2.96 -14.47
C VAL A 2 -23.89 -4.08 -13.84
N ASN A 3 -24.27 -5.36 -14.02
CA ASN A 3 -23.48 -6.49 -13.51
C ASN A 3 -22.09 -6.60 -14.17
N ASN A 4 -21.98 -6.29 -15.46
CA ASN A 4 -20.71 -6.33 -16.18
C ASN A 4 -19.78 -5.20 -15.70
N LEU A 5 -20.32 -4.00 -15.46
CA LEU A 5 -19.57 -2.88 -14.88
C LEU A 5 -19.04 -3.20 -13.48
N LEU A 6 -19.88 -3.79 -12.61
CA LEU A 6 -19.48 -4.24 -11.29
C LEU A 6 -18.41 -5.35 -11.32
N GLN A 7 -18.48 -6.23 -12.31
CA GLN A 7 -17.50 -7.30 -12.48
C GLN A 7 -16.15 -6.76 -12.98
N ILE A 8 -16.18 -5.82 -13.93
CA ILE A 8 -14.99 -5.11 -14.41
C ILE A 8 -14.34 -4.34 -13.26
N GLU A 9 -15.12 -3.61 -12.45
CA GLU A 9 -14.60 -2.87 -11.29
C GLU A 9 -13.83 -3.80 -10.34
N LYS A 10 -14.43 -4.95 -9.97
CA LYS A 10 -13.78 -5.94 -9.09
C LYS A 10 -12.50 -6.52 -9.68
N ILE A 11 -12.47 -6.77 -10.99
CA ILE A 11 -11.29 -7.34 -11.66
C ILE A 11 -10.18 -6.30 -11.74
N SER A 12 -10.49 -5.06 -12.14
CA SER A 12 -9.53 -3.96 -12.21
C SER A 12 -8.92 -3.65 -10.83
N GLN A 13 -9.72 -3.67 -9.77
CA GLN A 13 -9.26 -3.51 -8.40
C GLN A 13 -8.27 -4.60 -7.96
N LYS A 14 -8.57 -5.87 -8.31
CA LYS A 14 -7.65 -6.99 -8.06
C LYS A 14 -6.32 -6.83 -8.80
N ILE A 15 -6.39 -6.48 -10.09
CA ILE A 15 -5.20 -6.28 -10.92
C ILE A 15 -4.33 -5.15 -10.36
N LEU A 16 -4.95 -4.01 -10.02
CA LEU A 16 -4.24 -2.87 -9.46
C LEU A 16 -3.46 -3.25 -8.19
N ARG A 17 -4.10 -3.98 -7.26
CA ARG A 17 -3.45 -4.46 -6.03
C ARG A 17 -2.27 -5.39 -6.31
N ILE A 18 -2.42 -6.34 -7.24
CA ILE A 18 -1.34 -7.28 -7.58
C ILE A 18 -0.16 -6.51 -8.20
N VAL A 19 -0.41 -5.56 -9.08
CA VAL A 19 0.62 -4.73 -9.70
C VAL A 19 1.36 -3.90 -8.63
N MET A 20 0.62 -3.29 -7.70
CA MET A 20 1.24 -2.53 -6.61
C MET A 20 2.04 -3.42 -5.64
N ALA A 21 1.53 -4.60 -5.30
CA ALA A 21 2.24 -5.55 -4.46
C ALA A 21 3.52 -6.05 -5.14
N ALA A 22 3.47 -6.34 -6.43
CA ALA A 22 4.63 -6.74 -7.23
C ALA A 22 5.66 -5.61 -7.32
N TYR A 23 5.21 -4.37 -7.51
CA TYR A 23 6.09 -3.19 -7.48
C TYR A 23 6.82 -3.07 -6.14
N TRP A 24 6.09 -3.15 -5.03
CA TRP A 24 6.69 -3.05 -3.70
C TRP A 24 7.63 -4.21 -3.39
N ALA A 25 7.30 -5.43 -3.79
CA ALA A 25 8.20 -6.58 -3.67
C ALA A 25 9.48 -6.39 -4.50
N ALA A 26 9.38 -5.86 -5.72
CA ALA A 26 10.54 -5.54 -6.54
C ALA A 26 11.38 -4.42 -5.91
N ALA A 27 10.75 -3.39 -5.36
CA ALA A 27 11.43 -2.33 -4.62
C ALA A 27 12.14 -2.87 -3.36
N SER A 28 11.55 -3.83 -2.66
CA SER A 28 12.20 -4.55 -1.55
C SER A 28 13.44 -5.31 -2.01
N CYS A 29 13.31 -6.09 -3.09
CA CYS A 29 14.43 -6.83 -3.67
C CYS A 29 15.55 -5.89 -4.12
N TYR A 30 15.21 -4.77 -4.76
CA TYR A 30 16.20 -3.76 -5.15
C TYR A 30 16.88 -3.12 -3.92
N ALA A 31 16.14 -2.85 -2.84
CA ALA A 31 16.71 -2.33 -1.61
C ALA A 31 17.66 -3.33 -0.92
N ILE A 32 17.38 -4.64 -0.98
CA ILE A 32 18.20 -5.70 -0.36
C ILE A 32 19.44 -6.02 -1.20
N PHE A 33 19.25 -6.20 -2.52
CA PHE A 33 20.28 -6.74 -3.42
C PHE A 33 20.95 -5.69 -4.30
N GLY A 34 20.41 -4.46 -4.36
CA GLY A 34 21.00 -3.36 -5.12
C GLY A 34 22.28 -2.81 -4.50
N THR A 35 23.07 -2.17 -5.35
CA THR A 35 24.19 -1.30 -4.93
C THR A 35 23.64 -0.13 -4.10
N GLU A 36 24.33 0.22 -3.01
CA GLU A 36 23.89 1.26 -2.09
C GLU A 36 23.60 2.57 -2.82
N ALA A 37 22.34 3.00 -2.79
CA ALA A 37 21.93 4.29 -3.32
C ALA A 37 22.14 5.35 -2.21
N PRO A 38 23.14 6.24 -2.32
CA PRO A 38 23.52 7.17 -1.25
C PRO A 38 22.44 8.23 -0.93
N TYR A 39 21.39 8.31 -1.76
CA TYR A 39 20.31 9.28 -1.66
C TYR A 39 19.03 8.72 -1.02
N LEU A 40 19.03 7.48 -0.53
CA LEU A 40 17.94 6.99 0.32
C LEU A 40 18.34 7.14 1.78
N VAL A 41 17.90 8.25 2.35
CA VAL A 41 17.70 8.70 3.75
C VAL A 41 17.73 7.62 4.85
N PHE A 42 17.35 6.42 4.48
CA PHE A 42 17.38 5.20 5.24
C PHE A 42 18.50 4.36 4.63
N SER A 43 19.74 4.76 4.89
CA SER A 43 20.94 4.36 4.12
C SER A 43 21.40 2.92 4.35
N GLY A 44 20.57 2.11 5.00
CA GLY A 44 20.77 0.67 5.08
C GLY A 44 19.86 -0.03 4.07
N ARG A 45 20.37 -1.08 3.43
CA ARG A 45 19.59 -2.07 2.65
C ARG A 45 18.29 -2.52 3.34
N LEU A 46 18.26 -2.47 4.67
CA LEU A 46 17.15 -2.92 5.52
C LEU A 46 16.00 -1.91 5.66
N SER A 47 16.25 -0.62 5.54
CA SER A 47 15.28 0.36 6.00
C SER A 47 14.19 0.71 4.99
N TRP A 48 14.43 0.50 3.69
CA TRP A 48 13.37 0.55 2.67
C TRP A 48 12.76 -0.82 2.37
N SER A 49 13.52 -1.90 2.60
CA SER A 49 13.06 -3.25 2.31
C SER A 49 11.99 -3.73 3.30
N ILE A 50 12.07 -3.35 4.57
CA ILE A 50 11.05 -3.69 5.57
C ILE A 50 9.70 -3.00 5.26
N PRO A 51 9.61 -1.66 5.10
CA PRO A 51 8.37 -0.99 4.73
C PRO A 51 7.74 -1.48 3.43
N SER A 52 8.56 -1.67 2.39
CA SER A 52 8.09 -2.12 1.07
C SER A 52 7.58 -3.56 1.11
N MET A 53 8.31 -4.47 1.76
CA MET A 53 7.90 -5.87 1.88
C MET A 53 6.63 -5.99 2.70
N LEU A 54 6.55 -5.24 3.80
CA LEU A 54 5.38 -5.23 4.65
C LEU A 54 4.15 -4.66 3.93
N THR A 55 4.32 -3.59 3.15
CA THR A 55 3.24 -3.03 2.30
C THR A 55 2.80 -4.02 1.23
N ALA A 56 3.73 -4.73 0.58
CA ALA A 56 3.41 -5.78 -0.39
C ALA A 56 2.62 -6.94 0.25
N LEU A 57 3.05 -7.41 1.42
CA LEU A 57 2.35 -8.47 2.17
C LEU A 57 0.95 -8.03 2.59
N LEU A 58 0.77 -6.80 3.06
CA LEU A 58 -0.52 -6.27 3.48
C LEU A 58 -1.48 -6.05 2.29
N LEU A 59 -0.98 -5.62 1.13
CA LEU A 59 -1.74 -5.55 -0.12
C LEU A 59 -2.31 -6.91 -0.54
N ILE A 60 -1.52 -7.98 -0.36
CA ILE A 60 -1.95 -9.35 -0.67
C ILE A 60 -2.87 -9.89 0.44
N ALA A 61 -2.56 -9.63 1.70
CA ALA A 61 -3.31 -10.12 2.86
C ALA A 61 -4.73 -9.54 2.96
N HIS A 62 -4.97 -8.36 2.37
CA HIS A 62 -6.32 -7.79 2.22
C HIS A 62 -7.30 -8.79 1.61
N PHE A 63 -6.88 -9.65 0.68
CA PHE A 63 -7.79 -10.62 0.05
C PHE A 63 -8.39 -11.65 1.02
N LYS A 64 -7.74 -11.86 2.17
CA LYS A 64 -8.23 -12.77 3.23
C LYS A 64 -8.97 -12.03 4.33
N SER A 65 -8.65 -10.76 4.59
CA SER A 65 -9.31 -9.97 5.62
C SER A 65 -9.26 -8.47 5.30
N PRO A 66 -10.42 -7.80 5.14
CA PRO A 66 -10.47 -6.36 4.90
C PRO A 66 -9.91 -5.55 6.07
N ARG A 67 -9.97 -6.07 7.30
CA ARG A 67 -9.37 -5.42 8.48
C ARG A 67 -7.86 -5.27 8.37
N LEU A 68 -7.19 -6.23 7.73
CA LEU A 68 -5.75 -6.16 7.47
C LEU A 68 -5.41 -5.08 6.44
N GLY A 69 -6.31 -4.79 5.50
CA GLY A 69 -6.13 -3.71 4.55
C GLY A 69 -6.25 -2.32 5.21
N ILE A 70 -7.11 -2.15 6.23
CA ILE A 70 -7.15 -0.92 7.05
C ILE A 70 -5.86 -0.77 7.84
N ALA A 71 -5.42 -1.83 8.52
CA ALA A 71 -4.19 -1.81 9.28
C ALA A 71 -2.98 -1.51 8.38
N GLY A 72 -2.93 -2.13 7.20
CA GLY A 72 -1.86 -1.93 6.25
C GLY A 72 -1.87 -0.55 5.60
N GLY A 73 -3.04 -0.04 5.24
CA GLY A 73 -3.18 1.32 4.73
C GLY A 73 -2.81 2.35 5.80
N GLY A 74 -3.30 2.21 7.04
CA GLY A 74 -2.93 3.08 8.16
C GLY A 74 -1.43 3.08 8.46
N LEU A 75 -0.80 1.90 8.44
CA LEU A 75 0.63 1.78 8.70
C LEU A 75 1.47 2.34 7.54
N SER A 76 1.06 2.15 6.28
CA SER A 76 1.70 2.78 5.13
C SER A 76 1.60 4.31 5.17
N ALA A 77 0.47 4.87 5.63
CA ALA A 77 0.31 6.31 5.85
C ALA A 77 1.24 6.83 6.97
N LEU A 78 1.39 6.09 8.07
CA LEU A 78 2.30 6.46 9.16
C LEU A 78 3.77 6.45 8.71
N ILE A 79 4.16 5.45 7.93
CA ILE A 79 5.49 5.39 7.32
C ILE A 79 5.70 6.59 6.40
N PHE A 80 4.73 6.94 5.56
CA PHE A 80 4.80 8.15 4.73
C PHE A 80 5.03 9.42 5.55
N ILE A 81 4.27 9.63 6.63
CA ILE A 81 4.40 10.81 7.50
C ILE A 81 5.79 10.86 8.14
N ALA A 82 6.22 9.76 8.76
CA ALA A 82 7.52 9.67 9.43
C ALA A 82 8.67 9.98 8.46
N VAL A 83 8.59 9.44 7.25
CA VAL A 83 9.63 9.64 6.24
C VAL A 83 9.58 11.05 5.64
N THR A 84 8.39 11.63 5.43
CA THR A 84 8.24 13.02 4.96
C THR A 84 8.88 14.01 5.93
N ILE A 85 8.65 13.86 7.24
CA ILE A 85 9.25 14.69 8.29
C ILE A 85 10.78 14.60 8.25
N TYR A 86 11.32 13.40 8.03
CA TYR A 86 12.76 13.20 7.92
C TYR A 86 13.32 13.81 6.63
N CYS A 87 12.68 13.61 5.48
CA CYS A 87 13.10 14.15 4.19
C CYS A 87 13.19 15.68 4.19
N ILE A 88 12.28 16.38 4.88
CA ILE A 88 12.31 17.84 5.04
C ILE A 88 13.59 18.30 5.76
N LYS A 89 14.17 17.47 6.63
CA LYS A 89 15.34 17.84 7.44
C LYS A 89 16.69 17.46 6.83
N ALA A 90 16.74 16.49 5.93
CA ALA A 90 18.00 15.77 5.69
C ALA A 90 18.48 15.68 4.24
N LEU A 91 17.69 15.99 3.20
CA LEU A 91 18.07 15.59 1.83
C LEU A 91 17.89 16.61 0.70
N PRO A 92 18.72 16.50 -0.36
CA PRO A 92 18.40 17.06 -1.66
C PRO A 92 17.21 16.28 -2.27
N PHE A 93 16.16 17.01 -2.63
CA PHE A 93 14.97 16.47 -3.29
C PHE A 93 15.33 15.83 -4.64
N ASN A 94 15.39 14.49 -4.70
CA ASN A 94 15.54 13.73 -5.94
C ASN A 94 14.16 13.26 -6.43
N LEU A 95 13.89 13.40 -7.73
CA LEU A 95 12.63 13.02 -8.38
C LEU A 95 12.23 11.56 -8.09
N THR A 96 13.19 10.63 -8.07
CA THR A 96 12.93 9.21 -7.80
C THR A 96 12.36 8.98 -6.40
N ILE A 97 12.77 9.79 -5.43
CA ILE A 97 12.31 9.71 -4.05
C ILE A 97 10.86 10.21 -3.97
N ILE A 98 10.57 11.33 -4.63
CA ILE A 98 9.22 11.92 -4.70
C ILE A 98 8.24 10.93 -5.34
N LEU A 99 8.61 10.29 -6.44
CA LEU A 99 7.77 9.33 -7.14
C LEU A 99 7.45 8.10 -6.28
N ASN A 100 8.44 7.56 -5.56
CA ASN A 100 8.23 6.44 -4.64
C ASN A 100 7.29 6.80 -3.48
N TYR A 101 7.40 8.00 -2.93
CA TYR A 101 6.47 8.45 -1.88
C TYR A 101 5.06 8.65 -2.41
N LEU A 102 4.90 9.23 -3.60
CA LEU A 102 3.59 9.37 -4.23
C LEU A 102 2.93 8.00 -4.42
N LEU A 103 3.70 7.01 -4.87
CA LEU A 103 3.24 5.62 -5.00
C LEU A 103 2.83 5.01 -3.65
N LEU A 104 3.54 5.33 -2.56
CA LEU A 104 3.20 4.84 -1.22
C LEU A 104 1.89 5.46 -0.70
N VAL A 105 1.69 6.75 -0.96
CA VAL A 105 0.42 7.45 -0.64
C VAL A 105 -0.75 6.85 -1.43
N ILE A 106 -0.57 6.64 -2.74
CA ILE A 106 -1.60 6.02 -3.58
C ILE A 106 -1.91 4.60 -3.08
N SER A 107 -0.88 3.83 -2.69
CA SER A 107 -1.05 2.48 -2.13
C SER A 107 -1.89 2.52 -0.85
N SER A 108 -1.58 3.47 0.04
CA SER A 108 -2.30 3.68 1.29
C SER A 108 -3.76 4.04 1.09
N VAL A 109 -4.05 4.94 0.15
CA VAL A 109 -5.42 5.40 -0.14
C VAL A 109 -6.25 4.26 -0.73
N ILE A 110 -5.67 3.48 -1.65
CA ILE A 110 -6.33 2.31 -2.23
C ILE A 110 -6.64 1.28 -1.14
N LEU A 111 -5.64 0.94 -0.31
CA LEU A 111 -5.80 0.00 0.79
C LEU A 111 -6.91 0.43 1.76
N LEU A 112 -6.87 1.67 2.26
CA LEU A 112 -7.87 2.18 3.20
C LEU A 112 -9.26 2.25 2.57
N GLY A 113 -9.35 2.84 1.37
CA GLY A 113 -10.63 3.09 0.69
C GLY A 113 -11.37 1.80 0.38
N GLU A 114 -10.67 0.80 -0.14
CA GLU A 114 -11.28 -0.49 -0.49
C GLU A 114 -11.66 -1.29 0.77
N SER A 115 -10.80 -1.29 1.78
CA SER A 115 -11.07 -1.99 3.03
C SER A 115 -12.29 -1.41 3.76
N ILE A 116 -12.41 -0.08 3.79
CA ILE A 116 -13.58 0.60 4.37
C ILE A 116 -14.83 0.25 3.57
N LYS A 117 -14.75 0.29 2.23
CA LYS A 117 -15.87 -0.07 1.35
C LYS A 117 -16.35 -1.50 1.59
N GLU A 118 -15.44 -2.46 1.74
CA GLU A 118 -15.78 -3.85 2.05
C GLU A 118 -16.39 -4.00 3.45
N MET A 119 -15.84 -3.37 4.49
CA MET A 119 -16.43 -3.41 5.83
C MET A 119 -17.84 -2.79 5.87
N VAL A 120 -18.04 -1.65 5.19
CA VAL A 120 -19.35 -1.01 5.10
C VAL A 120 -20.34 -1.92 4.37
N ARG A 121 -19.91 -2.54 3.27
CA ARG A 121 -20.73 -3.53 2.55
C ARG A 121 -21.09 -4.71 3.46
N GLU A 122 -20.14 -5.30 4.17
CA GLU A 122 -20.40 -6.39 5.12
C GLU A 122 -21.43 -5.96 6.17
N ARG A 123 -21.29 -4.76 6.73
CA ARG A 123 -22.20 -4.25 7.76
C ARG A 123 -23.63 -4.02 7.24
N ILE A 124 -23.78 -3.55 6.00
CA ILE A 124 -25.09 -3.31 5.37
C ILE A 124 -25.74 -4.61 4.87
N THR A 125 -24.93 -5.59 4.46
CA THR A 125 -25.41 -6.88 3.92
C THR A 125 -25.58 -7.97 4.96
N GLN A 126 -25.30 -7.67 6.24
CA GLN A 126 -25.62 -8.58 7.33
C GLN A 126 -27.14 -8.86 7.33
N PRO A 127 -27.54 -10.14 7.39
CA PRO A 127 -28.95 -10.47 7.50
C PRO A 127 -29.49 -9.81 8.77
N PHE A 128 -30.68 -9.19 8.67
CA PHE A 128 -31.35 -8.59 9.82
C PHE A 128 -31.32 -9.56 11.00
N PRO A 129 -31.01 -9.09 12.22
CA PRO A 129 -31.03 -9.94 13.39
C PRO A 129 -32.42 -10.58 13.46
N LYS A 130 -32.45 -11.91 13.34
CA LYS A 130 -33.68 -12.68 13.58
C LYS A 130 -33.92 -12.59 15.07
N ALA A 131 -34.84 -11.71 15.46
CA ALA A 131 -35.43 -11.68 16.79
C ALA A 131 -36.19 -12.99 17.04
#